data_AF-A0A9D9H2H5-F1
#
_entry.id   AF-A0A9D9H2H5-F1
#
_cell.length_a   1.000
_cell.length_b   1.000
_cell.length_c   1.000
_cell.angle_alpha   90.00
_cell.angle_beta   90.00
_cell.angle_gamma   90.00
#
_symmetry.space_group_name_H-M   'P 1'
#
loop_
_entity.id
_entity.type
_entity.pdbx_description
1 polymer ?
#
loop_
_entity_poly.entity_id
_entity_poly.type
_entity_poly.pdbx_seq_one_letter_code
_entity_poly.pdbx_strand_id
1 'polypeptide(L)'
;KCTDPEKMHYTVIKERTEFLKMEKEGIAIMSSMFDEVLKRERETSWNDGMIEGTKIGKQEGQKEGVIKGKLDMTKSMLADGTIPLAKIAEISGLSITELNSIKQSLSVS
;
A
#
# COMPACT_ATOMS: atom_id res chain seq x y z
N LYS A 1 -11.75 11.10 32.73
CA LYS A 1 -12.05 10.28 33.94
C LYS A 1 -13.55 10.03 33.94
N CYS A 2 -14.04 8.79 34.05
CA CYS A 2 -15.48 8.53 34.12
C CYS A 2 -16.04 9.02 35.45
N THR A 3 -17.25 9.59 35.43
CA THR A 3 -18.01 9.96 36.63
C THR A 3 -18.41 8.69 37.39
N ASP A 4 -18.25 8.73 38.70
CA ASP A 4 -18.71 7.71 39.65
C ASP A 4 -20.24 7.53 39.51
N PRO A 5 -20.78 6.29 39.40
CA PRO A 5 -22.22 6.07 39.31
C PRO A 5 -23.02 6.75 40.43
N GLU A 6 -22.47 6.84 41.64
CA GLU A 6 -23.14 7.51 42.77
C GLU A 6 -23.29 9.03 42.57
N LYS A 7 -22.50 9.61 41.67
CA LYS A 7 -22.53 11.04 41.33
C LYS A 7 -23.40 11.34 40.12
N MET A 8 -24.16 10.36 39.62
CA MET A 8 -25.04 10.52 38.47
C MET A 8 -26.44 10.96 38.91
N HIS A 9 -27.00 11.96 38.22
CA HIS A 9 -28.30 12.53 38.55
C HIS A 9 -29.50 11.65 38.15
N TYR A 10 -29.31 10.73 37.20
CA TYR A 10 -30.38 9.88 36.67
C TYR A 10 -30.19 8.43 37.08
N THR A 11 -31.16 7.89 37.79
CA THR A 11 -31.14 6.52 38.34
C THR A 11 -30.89 5.46 37.25
N VAL A 12 -31.52 5.61 36.08
CA VAL A 12 -31.35 4.65 34.97
C VAL A 12 -29.90 4.60 34.44
N ILE A 13 -29.21 5.76 34.40
CA ILE A 13 -27.82 5.82 33.93
C ILE A 13 -26.88 5.26 35.00
N LYS A 14 -27.17 5.54 36.28
CA LYS A 14 -26.45 4.97 37.42
C LYS A 14 -26.49 3.44 37.35
N GLU A 15 -27.69 2.84 37.33
CA GLU A 15 -27.88 1.38 37.32
C GLU A 15 -27.17 0.70 36.15
N ARG A 16 -27.30 1.26 34.92
CA ARG A 16 -26.60 0.73 33.74
C ARG A 16 -25.09 0.86 33.85
N THR A 17 -24.59 1.93 34.47
CA THR A 17 -23.15 2.13 34.64
C THR A 17 -22.58 1.16 35.68
N GLU A 18 -23.31 0.92 36.77
CA GLU A 18 -22.94 -0.06 37.80
C GLU A 18 -22.87 -1.47 37.18
N PHE A 19 -23.92 -1.88 36.47
CA PHE A 19 -23.94 -3.18 35.78
C PHE A 19 -22.76 -3.35 34.82
N LEU A 20 -22.59 -2.42 33.86
CA LEU A 20 -21.59 -2.57 32.80
C LEU A 20 -20.14 -2.39 33.26
N LYS A 21 -19.88 -1.76 34.42
CA LYS A 21 -18.52 -1.43 34.87
C LYS A 21 -18.09 -2.10 36.17
N MET A 22 -19.03 -2.57 36.98
CA MET A 22 -18.74 -3.11 38.32
C MET A 22 -19.25 -4.53 38.50
N GLU A 23 -20.35 -4.92 37.87
CA GLU A 23 -20.84 -6.29 37.93
C GLU A 23 -20.09 -7.21 36.96
N LYS A 24 -19.78 -8.43 37.40
CA LYS A 24 -18.98 -9.39 36.61
C LYS A 24 -19.63 -9.71 35.26
N GLU A 25 -20.96 -9.82 35.23
CA GLU A 25 -21.72 -10.13 34.01
C GLU A 25 -21.66 -8.97 33.02
N GLY A 26 -21.92 -7.74 33.47
CA GLY A 26 -21.85 -6.57 32.60
C GLY A 26 -20.43 -6.27 32.12
N ILE A 27 -19.42 -6.46 32.98
CA ILE A 27 -18.01 -6.38 32.57
C ILE A 27 -17.70 -7.41 31.49
N ALA A 28 -18.14 -8.66 31.66
CA ALA A 28 -17.90 -9.72 30.68
C ALA A 28 -18.53 -9.41 29.31
N ILE A 29 -19.75 -8.87 29.29
CA ILE A 29 -20.43 -8.41 28.07
C ILE A 29 -19.63 -7.27 27.40
N MET A 30 -19.14 -6.31 28.19
CA MET A 30 -18.35 -5.21 27.64
C MET A 30 -17.01 -5.69 27.09
N SER A 31 -16.31 -6.56 27.81
CA SER A 31 -15.05 -7.16 27.37
C SER A 31 -15.21 -7.92 26.06
N SER A 32 -16.23 -8.78 25.93
CA SER A 32 -16.47 -9.52 24.69
C SER A 32 -16.81 -8.59 23.52
N MET A 33 -17.63 -7.56 23.76
CA MET A 33 -17.97 -6.57 22.73
C MET A 33 -16.71 -5.82 22.25
N PHE A 34 -15.82 -5.43 23.17
CA PHE A 34 -14.56 -4.78 22.79
C PHE A 34 -13.63 -5.73 22.03
N ASP A 35 -13.52 -6.99 22.44
CA ASP A 35 -12.72 -7.99 21.73
C ASP A 35 -13.22 -8.18 20.29
N GLU A 36 -14.54 -8.22 20.07
CA GLU A 36 -15.14 -8.30 18.74
C GLU A 36 -14.88 -7.05 17.88
N VAL A 37 -14.92 -5.85 18.48
CA VAL A 37 -14.58 -4.61 17.77
C VAL A 37 -13.11 -4.63 17.37
N LEU A 38 -12.21 -4.95 18.30
CA LEU A 38 -10.76 -5.02 18.03
C LEU A 38 -10.43 -6.08 16.98
N LYS A 39 -11.12 -7.23 16.99
CA LYS A 39 -10.97 -8.26 15.98
C LYS A 39 -11.38 -7.75 14.60
N ARG A 40 -12.54 -7.10 14.49
CA ARG A 40 -13.02 -6.52 13.24
C ARG A 40 -12.07 -5.44 12.72
N GLU A 41 -11.62 -4.52 13.56
CA GLU A 41 -10.69 -3.47 13.16
C GLU A 41 -9.36 -4.02 12.65
N ARG A 42 -8.85 -5.08 13.28
CA ARG A 42 -7.63 -5.76 12.83
C ARG A 42 -7.83 -6.40 11.46
N GLU A 43 -8.94 -7.08 11.25
CA GLU A 43 -9.29 -7.73 9.98
C GLU A 43 -9.49 -6.70 8.86
N THR A 44 -10.22 -5.60 9.13
CA THR A 44 -10.43 -4.53 8.15
C THR A 44 -9.12 -3.83 7.83
N SER A 45 -8.33 -3.47 8.84
CA SER A 45 -7.03 -2.82 8.63
C SER A 45 -6.07 -3.70 7.84
N TRP A 46 -6.03 -5.00 8.13
CA TRP A 46 -5.22 -5.94 7.37
C TRP A 46 -5.67 -6.03 5.90
N ASN A 47 -6.98 -6.18 5.67
CA ASN A 47 -7.53 -6.28 4.33
C ASN A 47 -7.29 -5.01 3.51
N ASP A 48 -7.52 -3.84 4.11
CA ASP A 48 -7.30 -2.55 3.46
C ASP A 48 -5.82 -2.37 3.11
N GLY A 49 -4.92 -2.66 4.05
CA GLY A 49 -3.47 -2.61 3.83
C GLY A 49 -3.00 -3.57 2.73
N MET A 50 -3.56 -4.79 2.68
CA MET A 50 -3.24 -5.77 1.64
C MET A 50 -3.73 -5.32 0.26
N ILE A 51 -4.94 -4.76 0.17
CA ILE A 51 -5.51 -4.25 -1.08
C ILE A 51 -4.68 -3.08 -1.60
N GLU A 52 -4.37 -2.11 -0.73
CA GLU A 52 -3.59 -0.93 -1.07
C GLU A 52 -2.15 -1.32 -1.47
N GLY A 53 -1.48 -2.15 -0.67
CA GLY A 53 -0.14 -2.63 -0.96
C GLY A 53 -0.06 -3.40 -2.28
N THR A 54 -1.04 -4.27 -2.55
CA THR A 54 -1.11 -5.01 -3.83
C THR A 54 -1.32 -4.06 -5.01
N LYS A 55 -2.18 -3.04 -4.85
CA LYS A 55 -2.44 -2.05 -5.90
C LYS A 55 -1.20 -1.22 -6.21
N ILE A 56 -0.53 -0.70 -5.19
CA ILE A 56 0.70 0.10 -5.32
C ILE A 56 1.81 -0.76 -5.95
N GLY A 57 2.07 -1.93 -5.40
CA GLY A 57 3.12 -2.82 -5.90
C GLY A 57 2.90 -3.24 -7.36
N LYS A 58 1.65 -3.50 -7.75
CA LYS A 58 1.32 -3.79 -9.15
C LYS A 58 1.57 -2.59 -10.07
N GLN A 59 1.19 -1.38 -9.64
CA GLN A 59 1.41 -0.17 -10.45
C GLN A 59 2.90 0.16 -10.59
N GLU A 60 3.66 0.09 -9.50
CA GLU A 60 5.10 0.34 -9.51
C GLU A 60 5.83 -0.71 -10.33
N GLY A 61 5.56 -2.00 -10.10
CA GLY A 61 6.18 -3.08 -10.86
C GLY A 61 5.86 -3.02 -12.36
N GLN A 62 4.64 -2.59 -12.73
CA GLN A 62 4.31 -2.35 -14.14
C GLN A 62 5.11 -1.19 -14.74
N LYS A 63 5.22 -0.06 -14.03
CA LYS A 63 6.00 1.10 -14.52
C LYS A 63 7.47 0.76 -14.66
N GLU A 64 8.07 0.14 -13.63
CA GLU A 64 9.46 -0.30 -13.66
C GLU A 64 9.71 -1.33 -14.76
N GLY A 65 8.81 -2.30 -14.91
CA GLY A 65 8.89 -3.31 -15.96
C GLY A 65 8.83 -2.71 -17.36
N VAL A 66 7.96 -1.73 -17.61
CA VAL A 66 7.88 -1.02 -18.90
C VAL A 66 9.16 -0.25 -19.17
N ILE A 67 9.69 0.49 -18.18
CA ILE A 67 10.93 1.26 -18.35
C ILE A 67 12.10 0.32 -18.62
N LYS A 68 12.26 -0.72 -17.80
CA LYS A 68 13.34 -1.71 -17.94
C LYS A 68 13.26 -2.43 -19.29
N GLY A 69 12.09 -2.92 -19.66
CA GLY A 69 11.88 -3.61 -20.94
C GLY A 69 12.18 -2.71 -22.15
N LYS A 70 11.77 -1.44 -22.09
CA LYS A 70 12.07 -0.45 -23.14
C LYS A 70 13.58 -0.19 -23.25
N LEU A 71 14.27 -0.08 -22.12
CA LEU A 71 15.71 0.15 -22.08
C LEU A 71 16.50 -1.07 -22.56
N ASP A 72 16.10 -2.28 -22.14
CA ASP A 72 16.71 -3.54 -22.57
C ASP A 72 16.51 -3.76 -24.07
N MET A 73 15.30 -3.53 -24.59
CA MET A 73 15.02 -3.56 -26.03
C MET A 73 15.91 -2.57 -26.80
N THR A 74 16.05 -1.34 -26.30
CA THR A 74 16.89 -0.32 -26.94
C THR A 74 18.36 -0.76 -26.98
N LYS A 75 18.87 -1.35 -25.88
CA LYS A 75 20.23 -1.90 -25.85
C LYS A 75 20.42 -3.02 -26.87
N SER A 76 19.45 -3.93 -26.99
CA SER A 76 19.50 -5.01 -27.98
C SER A 76 19.50 -4.47 -29.42
N MET A 77 18.68 -3.46 -29.72
CA MET A 77 18.67 -2.82 -31.05
C MET A 77 20.00 -2.12 -31.36
N LEU A 78 20.60 -1.46 -30.37
CA LEU A 78 21.91 -0.82 -30.51
C LEU A 78 23.04 -1.83 -30.73
N ALA A 79 22.97 -2.99 -30.06
CA ALA A 79 23.95 -4.06 -30.18
C ALA A 79 23.85 -4.82 -31.51
N ASP A 80 22.63 -5.03 -32.02
CA ASP A 80 22.38 -5.67 -33.31
C ASP A 80 23.00 -4.88 -34.48
N GLY A 81 22.96 -3.55 -34.40
CA GLY A 81 23.68 -2.66 -35.33
C GLY A 81 23.11 -2.62 -36.76
N THR A 82 22.11 -3.43 -37.10
CA THR A 82 21.44 -3.40 -38.42
C THR A 82 20.40 -2.28 -38.51
N ILE A 83 19.86 -1.85 -37.37
CA ILE A 83 18.81 -0.84 -37.29
C ILE A 83 19.44 0.57 -37.21
N PRO A 84 19.07 1.51 -38.10
CA PRO A 84 19.57 2.88 -38.04
C PRO A 84 19.17 3.60 -36.74
N LEU A 85 20.08 4.40 -36.19
CA LEU A 85 19.87 5.17 -34.94
C LEU A 85 18.60 6.04 -34.97
N ALA A 86 18.28 6.64 -36.12
CA ALA A 86 17.07 7.43 -36.27
C ALA A 86 15.79 6.59 -36.08
N LYS A 87 15.79 5.33 -36.53
CA LYS A 87 14.64 4.44 -36.35
C LYS A 87 14.53 3.94 -34.91
N ILE A 88 15.66 3.68 -34.26
CA ILE A 88 15.69 3.34 -32.83
C ILE A 88 15.14 4.51 -32.00
N ALA A 89 15.51 5.76 -32.31
CA ALA A 89 14.98 6.95 -31.65
C ALA A 89 13.47 7.08 -31.80
N GLU A 90 12.93 6.81 -32.99
CA GLU A 90 11.49 6.82 -33.24
C GLU A 90 10.75 5.75 -32.42
N ILE A 91 11.25 4.50 -32.42
CA ILE A 91 10.61 3.37 -31.72
C ILE A 91 10.73 3.51 -30.20
N SER A 92 11.90 3.90 -29.71
CA SER A 92 12.16 4.09 -28.28
C SER A 92 11.71 5.45 -27.77
N GLY A 93 11.37 6.41 -28.62
CA GLY A 93 11.08 7.80 -28.19
C GLY A 93 12.23 8.45 -27.40
N LEU A 94 13.46 7.98 -27.56
CA LEU A 94 14.67 8.56 -26.97
C LEU A 94 15.35 9.46 -28.00
N SER A 95 16.00 10.51 -27.53
CA SER A 95 16.83 11.37 -28.38
C SER A 95 18.09 10.64 -28.86
N ILE A 96 18.63 11.09 -29.98
CA ILE A 96 19.90 10.56 -30.52
C ILE A 96 21.05 10.75 -29.52
N THR A 97 21.03 11.83 -28.75
CA THR A 97 22.00 12.08 -27.67
C THR A 97 21.93 11.02 -26.58
N GLU A 98 20.74 10.67 -26.10
CA GLU A 98 20.56 9.64 -25.07
C GLU A 98 20.98 8.26 -25.59
N LEU A 99 20.62 7.92 -26.83
CA LEU A 99 21.04 6.67 -27.47
C LEU A 99 22.56 6.56 -27.58
N ASN A 100 23.26 7.64 -27.91
CA ASN A 100 24.72 7.66 -27.96
C ASN A 100 25.35 7.47 -26.58
N SER A 101 24.79 8.07 -25.53
CA SER A 101 25.25 7.84 -24.15
C SER A 101 25.08 6.37 -23.74
N ILE A 102 23.93 5.76 -24.08
CA ILE A 102 23.69 4.33 -23.84
C ILE A 102 24.70 3.48 -24.62
N LYS A 103 24.92 3.79 -25.90
CA LYS A 103 25.88 3.08 -26.76
C LYS A 103 27.32 3.16 -26.22
N GLN A 104 27.75 4.33 -25.73
CA GLN A 104 29.07 4.49 -25.09
C GLN A 104 29.18 3.64 -23.82
N SER A 105 28.14 3.61 -22.98
CA SER A 105 28.14 2.77 -21.78
C SER A 105 28.22 1.26 -22.08
N LEU A 106 27.65 0.81 -23.20
CA LEU A 106 27.72 -0.58 -23.67
C LEU A 106 29.10 -0.95 -24.22
N SER A 107 29.82 -0.02 -24.84
CA SER A 107 31.16 -0.27 -25.41
C SER A 107 32.30 -0.30 -24.38
N VAL A 108 32.01 0.08 -23.12
CA VAL A 108 32.99 0.17 -22.03
C VAL A 108 32.80 -0.97 -20.99
N SER A 109 31.82 -1.85 -21.19
CA SER A 109 31.65 -3.13 -20.48
C SER A 109 32.12 -4.30 -21.34
#